data_AF-A0A9P8K1A5-F1
#
_entry.id   AF-A0A9P8K1A5-F1
#
_cell.length_a   1.000
_cell.length_b   1.000
_cell.length_c   1.000
_cell.angle_alpha   90.00
_cell.angle_beta   90.00
_cell.angle_gamma   90.00
#
_symmetry.space_group_name_H-M   'P 1'
#
loop_
_entity.id
_entity.type
_entity.pdbx_description
1 polymer ?
#
loop_
_entity_poly.entity_id
_entity_poly.type
_entity_poly.pdbx_seq_one_letter_code
_entity_poly.pdbx_strand_id
1 'polypeptide(L)'
;MTRQSSVKKRSQAPSTTTRGGSPKTKSRKTTTPSASSGRESFYAIRKKSGSILYQNVQYEHIKEVVEKFKVALSAFSKVKFAGASFRQSKSDPERSDVQCCFESVSGGKLEVRERYQKNPFELGNISGNIYVPILDAQITGTDWKPVSHNSTVVTTRSAEEIVAEFFESVPYNAEIQSFRLAMEDKLCLFGLSRERSSTIPCVFSHHDCWRSTLTEDRLSQKLLMNVQAGIAYRADNAHRPAEEDDEFMAIAWRQTREGKKKQDEVAHCILNIPLGEDLGIQIPSILSDGQEDLSSNLNDVSANMAPEGYVVDLHIDHGMNALSTVFGDCIKLWALYPPSTHNLNVFYRLQGQEMKFSRLARDLQDVTFAITTQGETLYMPSGWLHATPTVRGGVLLGVNWTRASDLKSVAEIFAREATNS
;
A
#
# COMPACT_ATOMS: atom_id res chain seq x y z
N MET A 1 -11.82 31.36 -55.41
CA MET A 1 -12.57 31.00 -56.63
C MET A 1 -12.42 29.50 -56.88
N THR A 2 -13.52 28.80 -56.67
CA THR A 2 -14.00 27.54 -57.27
C THR A 2 -13.03 26.65 -58.06
N ARG A 3 -12.96 25.36 -57.68
CA ARG A 3 -13.39 24.26 -58.56
C ARG A 3 -13.61 22.93 -57.80
N GLN A 4 -14.85 22.45 -57.92
CA GLN A 4 -15.30 21.09 -57.63
C GLN A 4 -14.85 20.13 -58.75
N SER A 5 -14.69 18.85 -58.42
CA SER A 5 -15.10 17.78 -59.35
C SER A 5 -15.41 16.49 -58.60
N SER A 6 -16.65 16.05 -58.81
CA SER A 6 -17.28 14.81 -58.39
C SER A 6 -16.96 13.66 -59.37
N VAL A 7 -16.96 12.41 -58.88
CA VAL A 7 -17.04 11.22 -59.74
C VAL A 7 -18.14 10.29 -59.25
N LYS A 8 -18.91 9.81 -60.24
CA LYS A 8 -20.18 9.09 -60.17
C LYS A 8 -20.01 7.56 -60.05
N LYS A 9 -21.09 6.99 -59.50
CA LYS A 9 -21.55 5.59 -59.46
C LYS A 9 -21.56 4.81 -60.80
N ARG A 10 -21.42 3.49 -60.68
CA ARG A 10 -22.00 2.37 -61.48
C ARG A 10 -21.89 1.11 -60.61
N SER A 11 -22.70 0.05 -60.67
CA SER A 11 -24.07 -0.29 -61.10
C SER A 11 -24.23 -1.77 -60.72
N GLN A 12 -25.46 -2.21 -60.47
CA GLN A 12 -25.85 -3.48 -59.83
C GLN A 12 -25.76 -4.75 -60.70
N ALA A 13 -25.65 -5.89 -59.97
CA ALA A 13 -26.34 -7.19 -60.13
C ALA A 13 -25.77 -8.25 -61.11
N PRO A 14 -26.04 -9.58 -60.93
CA PRO A 14 -27.14 -10.20 -60.15
C PRO A 14 -26.79 -11.38 -59.21
N SER A 15 -27.81 -11.71 -58.42
CA SER A 15 -27.95 -12.80 -57.46
C SER A 15 -28.11 -14.19 -58.11
N THR A 16 -27.45 -15.20 -57.55
CA THR A 16 -27.77 -16.61 -57.75
C THR A 16 -27.88 -17.34 -56.41
N THR A 17 -29.04 -17.98 -56.25
CA THR A 17 -29.45 -18.94 -55.24
C THR A 17 -28.58 -20.20 -55.20
N THR A 18 -28.20 -20.66 -54.01
CA THR A 18 -28.04 -22.09 -53.70
C THR A 18 -28.40 -22.42 -52.25
N ARG A 19 -29.13 -23.52 -52.10
CA ARG A 19 -29.61 -24.15 -50.88
C ARG A 19 -28.49 -24.79 -50.06
N GLY A 20 -28.72 -24.88 -48.75
CA GLY A 20 -28.53 -26.16 -48.03
C GLY A 20 -27.58 -26.10 -46.83
N GLY A 21 -28.11 -26.41 -45.64
CA GLY A 21 -27.29 -26.88 -44.52
C GLY A 21 -27.68 -26.28 -43.17
N SER A 22 -28.70 -26.84 -42.52
CA SER A 22 -29.00 -26.57 -41.10
C SER A 22 -27.86 -27.10 -40.21
N PRO A 23 -27.22 -26.27 -39.36
CA PRO A 23 -26.27 -26.78 -38.38
C PRO A 23 -27.00 -27.35 -37.18
N LYS A 24 -26.72 -28.62 -36.87
CA LYS A 24 -27.15 -29.31 -35.64
C LYS A 24 -26.60 -28.58 -34.42
N THR A 25 -27.48 -28.00 -33.61
CA THR A 25 -27.22 -27.52 -32.26
C THR A 25 -26.81 -28.70 -31.37
N LYS A 26 -25.52 -28.80 -31.03
CA LYS A 26 -25.05 -29.65 -29.93
C LYS A 26 -25.28 -28.89 -28.62
N SER A 27 -26.19 -29.39 -27.79
CA SER A 27 -26.38 -28.90 -26.43
C SER A 27 -25.10 -29.15 -25.63
N ARG A 28 -24.49 -28.06 -25.17
CA ARG A 28 -23.31 -28.09 -24.31
C ARG A 28 -23.83 -28.31 -22.89
N LYS A 29 -23.55 -29.50 -22.31
CA LYS A 29 -23.77 -29.79 -20.89
C LYS A 29 -23.06 -28.70 -20.08
N THR A 30 -23.84 -27.94 -19.33
CA THR A 30 -23.39 -27.04 -18.26
C THR A 30 -22.78 -27.90 -17.15
N THR A 31 -21.45 -28.00 -17.14
CA THR A 31 -20.71 -28.42 -15.97
C THR A 31 -20.77 -27.30 -14.95
N THR A 32 -21.46 -27.54 -13.84
CA THR A 32 -21.45 -26.73 -12.63
C THR A 32 -20.00 -26.47 -12.21
N PRO A 33 -19.60 -25.22 -11.88
CA PRO A 33 -18.27 -24.97 -11.34
C PRO A 33 -18.14 -25.74 -10.03
N SER A 34 -17.16 -26.63 -9.93
CA SER A 34 -16.77 -27.21 -8.65
C SER A 34 -16.38 -26.06 -7.73
N ALA A 35 -16.97 -25.99 -6.54
CA ALA A 35 -16.59 -25.06 -5.49
C ALA A 35 -15.06 -25.05 -5.39
N SER A 36 -14.45 -23.93 -5.75
CA SER A 36 -13.03 -23.69 -5.56
C SER A 36 -12.76 -23.83 -4.07
N SER A 37 -12.00 -24.85 -3.70
CA SER A 37 -11.48 -25.02 -2.35
C SER A 37 -10.73 -23.73 -1.97
N GLY A 38 -11.34 -22.89 -1.14
CA GLY A 38 -10.72 -21.68 -0.64
C GLY A 38 -9.37 -22.04 -0.02
N ARG A 39 -8.31 -21.32 -0.39
CA ARG A 39 -6.99 -21.52 0.20
C ARG A 39 -7.09 -21.10 1.68
N GLU A 40 -7.02 -22.08 2.58
CA GLU A 40 -7.12 -21.87 4.02
C GLU A 40 -5.78 -21.38 4.59
N SER A 41 -5.81 -20.40 5.49
CA SER A 41 -4.64 -19.89 6.18
C SER A 41 -4.35 -20.73 7.43
N PHE A 42 -3.10 -21.17 7.61
CA PHE A 42 -2.66 -21.92 8.79
C PHE A 42 -1.70 -21.06 9.63
N TYR A 43 -1.88 -21.05 10.95
CA TYR A 43 -0.98 -20.37 11.90
C TYR A 43 -0.09 -21.40 12.61
N ALA A 44 1.20 -21.12 12.84
CA ALA A 44 2.12 -22.05 13.51
C ALA A 44 3.06 -21.33 14.49
N ILE A 45 3.41 -22.00 15.59
CA ILE A 45 4.36 -21.49 16.61
C ILE A 45 5.65 -22.29 16.51
N ARG A 46 6.73 -21.67 16.03
CA ARG A 46 8.00 -22.41 15.80
C ARG A 46 9.00 -22.35 16.96
N LYS A 47 8.76 -21.52 17.99
CA LYS A 47 9.70 -21.33 19.12
C LYS A 47 9.38 -22.21 20.33
N LYS A 48 10.43 -22.51 21.09
CA LYS A 48 10.34 -23.16 22.41
C LYS A 48 9.73 -22.25 23.47
N SER A 49 9.82 -20.94 23.32
CA SER A 49 9.18 -19.96 24.19
C SER A 49 9.02 -18.62 23.46
N GLY A 50 8.15 -17.78 23.98
CA GLY A 50 7.93 -16.44 23.46
C GLY A 50 6.98 -15.64 24.33
N SER A 51 6.74 -14.39 23.92
CA SER A 51 5.77 -13.52 24.56
C SER A 51 4.95 -12.77 23.51
N ILE A 52 3.70 -12.45 23.83
CA ILE A 52 2.84 -11.58 23.02
C ILE A 52 2.50 -10.35 23.86
N LEU A 53 2.68 -9.16 23.28
CA LEU A 53 2.41 -7.89 23.94
C LEU A 53 1.04 -7.36 23.50
N TYR A 54 0.24 -6.92 24.46
CA TYR A 54 -0.99 -6.17 24.23
C TYR A 54 -0.80 -4.79 24.83
N GLN A 55 -0.86 -3.75 24.00
CA GLN A 55 -0.71 -2.37 24.46
C GLN A 55 -2.04 -1.76 24.88
N ASN A 56 -1.97 -0.77 25.77
CA ASN A 56 -3.13 0.05 26.14
C ASN A 56 -4.34 -0.77 26.65
N VAL A 57 -4.07 -1.86 27.37
CA VAL A 57 -5.10 -2.69 27.98
C VAL A 57 -5.65 -1.94 29.19
N GLN A 58 -6.98 -1.79 29.27
CA GLN A 58 -7.62 -1.20 30.44
C GLN A 58 -7.29 -2.04 31.67
N TYR A 59 -7.05 -1.41 32.80
CA TYR A 59 -6.59 -2.09 34.00
C TYR A 59 -7.54 -3.22 34.43
N GLU A 60 -8.85 -2.99 34.35
CA GLU A 60 -9.89 -3.98 34.62
C GLU A 60 -9.92 -5.14 33.61
N HIS A 61 -9.36 -4.97 32.41
CA HIS A 61 -9.33 -5.98 31.36
C HIS A 61 -8.09 -6.89 31.40
N ILE A 62 -7.06 -6.55 32.19
CA ILE A 62 -5.80 -7.32 32.25
C ILE A 62 -6.06 -8.81 32.53
N LYS A 63 -6.92 -9.10 33.51
CA LYS A 63 -7.25 -10.49 33.87
C LYS A 63 -7.92 -11.24 32.71
N GLU A 64 -8.86 -10.59 32.02
CA GLU A 64 -9.57 -11.21 30.90
C GLU A 64 -8.66 -11.40 29.67
N VAL A 65 -7.76 -10.45 29.39
CA VAL A 65 -6.72 -10.60 28.36
C VAL A 65 -5.86 -11.83 28.62
N VAL A 66 -5.39 -12.01 29.85
CA VAL A 66 -4.58 -13.18 30.24
C VAL A 66 -5.37 -14.49 30.09
N GLU A 67 -6.63 -14.53 30.51
CA GLU A 67 -7.46 -15.73 30.36
C GLU A 67 -7.79 -16.05 28.89
N LYS A 68 -8.16 -15.05 28.09
CA LYS A 68 -8.40 -15.28 26.65
C LYS A 68 -7.11 -15.68 25.93
N PHE A 69 -5.95 -15.14 26.32
CA PHE A 69 -4.67 -15.62 25.83
C PHE A 69 -4.44 -17.10 26.15
N LYS A 70 -4.73 -17.56 27.38
CA LYS A 70 -4.63 -18.98 27.75
C LYS A 70 -5.57 -19.85 26.92
N VAL A 71 -6.80 -19.39 26.68
CA VAL A 71 -7.78 -20.09 25.83
C VAL A 71 -7.25 -20.19 24.40
N ALA A 72 -6.77 -19.09 23.82
CA ALA A 72 -6.14 -19.08 22.50
C ALA A 72 -4.95 -20.05 22.45
N LEU A 73 -4.11 -20.05 23.48
CA LEU A 73 -2.95 -20.93 23.60
C LEU A 73 -3.34 -22.41 23.73
N SER A 74 -4.50 -22.72 24.30
CA SER A 74 -4.97 -24.10 24.46
C SER A 74 -5.29 -24.80 23.14
N ALA A 75 -5.56 -24.04 22.07
CA ALA A 75 -5.70 -24.56 20.70
C ALA A 75 -4.37 -25.12 20.15
N PHE A 76 -3.25 -24.85 20.81
CA PHE A 76 -1.92 -25.24 20.41
C PHE A 76 -1.44 -26.41 21.25
N SER A 77 -1.54 -27.64 20.70
CA SER A 77 -1.05 -28.84 21.38
C SER A 77 0.43 -28.66 21.73
N LYS A 78 0.81 -28.92 22.99
CA LYS A 78 2.19 -28.84 23.51
C LYS A 78 2.72 -27.42 23.77
N VAL A 79 1.87 -26.40 23.88
CA VAL A 79 2.25 -25.11 24.47
C VAL A 79 1.59 -24.95 25.83
N LYS A 80 2.33 -24.40 26.79
CA LYS A 80 1.81 -23.99 28.09
C LYS A 80 2.01 -22.50 28.27
N PHE A 81 1.09 -21.89 29.00
CA PHE A 81 1.25 -20.54 29.50
C PHE A 81 2.40 -20.50 30.50
N ALA A 82 3.33 -19.57 30.32
CA ALA A 82 4.52 -19.45 31.16
C ALA A 82 4.39 -18.33 32.21
N GLY A 83 3.52 -17.35 31.95
CA GLY A 83 3.28 -16.24 32.86
C GLY A 83 2.76 -15.02 32.12
N ALA A 84 2.39 -13.99 32.86
CA ALA A 84 2.13 -12.67 32.30
C ALA A 84 2.77 -11.61 33.18
N SER A 85 3.31 -10.57 32.56
CA SER A 85 3.75 -9.35 33.22
C SER A 85 2.93 -8.18 32.67
N PHE A 86 2.84 -7.11 33.46
CA PHE A 86 2.18 -5.90 33.02
C PHE A 86 3.00 -4.67 33.43
N ARG A 87 2.95 -3.65 32.58
CA ARG A 87 3.61 -2.37 32.81
C ARG A 87 2.57 -1.28 32.67
N GLN A 88 2.26 -0.61 33.77
CA GLN A 88 1.34 0.52 33.76
C GLN A 88 1.88 1.63 32.86
N SER A 89 1.00 2.21 32.04
CA SER A 89 1.35 3.33 31.19
C SER A 89 1.68 4.55 32.05
N LYS A 90 2.75 5.27 31.70
CA LYS A 90 3.12 6.51 32.39
C LYS A 90 2.14 7.65 32.07
N SER A 91 1.53 7.63 30.89
CA SER A 91 0.65 8.69 30.41
C SER A 91 -0.81 8.46 30.80
N ASP A 92 -1.18 7.22 31.10
CA ASP A 92 -2.56 6.85 31.42
C ASP A 92 -2.57 5.75 32.50
N PRO A 93 -2.87 6.09 33.77
CA PRO A 93 -2.85 5.12 34.86
C PRO A 93 -3.94 4.06 34.73
N GLU A 94 -4.99 4.29 33.93
CA GLU A 94 -6.04 3.30 33.67
C GLU A 94 -5.61 2.26 32.63
N ARG A 95 -4.46 2.46 31.95
CA ARG A 95 -3.97 1.57 30.91
C ARG A 95 -2.65 0.92 31.28
N SER A 96 -2.48 -0.32 30.82
CA SER A 96 -1.26 -1.10 31.00
C SER A 96 -0.91 -1.85 29.72
N ASP A 97 0.38 -2.03 29.50
CA ASP A 97 0.89 -2.99 28.54
C ASP A 97 0.91 -4.37 29.21
N VAL A 98 0.30 -5.37 28.59
CA VAL A 98 0.21 -6.74 29.11
C VAL A 98 1.03 -7.67 28.22
N GLN A 99 2.06 -8.29 28.78
CA GLN A 99 2.91 -9.24 28.10
C GLN A 99 2.59 -10.66 28.56
N CYS A 100 2.08 -11.50 27.67
CA CYS A 100 1.73 -12.89 27.94
C CYS A 100 2.81 -13.83 27.39
N CYS A 101 3.42 -14.63 28.25
CA CYS A 101 4.50 -15.55 27.92
C CYS A 101 4.01 -16.99 27.74
N PHE A 102 4.66 -17.73 26.85
CA PHE A 102 4.38 -19.13 26.59
C PHE A 102 5.66 -19.95 26.41
N GLU A 103 5.57 -21.26 26.64
CA GLU A 103 6.64 -22.24 26.51
C GLU A 103 6.13 -23.54 25.87
N SER A 104 6.94 -24.16 25.01
CA SER A 104 6.69 -25.48 24.44
C SER A 104 7.05 -26.57 25.45
N VAL A 105 6.17 -27.54 25.63
CA VAL A 105 6.28 -28.64 26.60
C VAL A 105 7.25 -29.73 26.12
N SER A 106 7.50 -29.81 24.82
CA SER A 106 8.42 -30.79 24.22
C SER A 106 9.15 -30.10 23.08
N GLY A 107 10.48 -30.18 23.03
CA GLY A 107 11.34 -29.44 22.08
C GLY A 107 11.12 -29.67 20.57
N GLY A 108 9.95 -30.18 20.15
CA GLY A 108 9.49 -30.22 18.77
C GLY A 108 8.82 -28.92 18.30
N LYS A 109 8.81 -28.75 16.98
CA LYS A 109 8.06 -27.70 16.28
C LYS A 109 6.57 -27.87 16.55
N LEU A 110 5.87 -26.74 16.71
CA LEU A 110 4.44 -26.72 16.91
C LEU A 110 3.73 -26.41 15.61
N GLU A 111 2.97 -27.38 15.12
CA GLU A 111 2.10 -27.22 13.95
C GLU A 111 0.65 -27.28 14.42
N VAL A 112 -0.12 -26.23 14.14
CA VAL A 112 -1.57 -26.25 14.34
C VAL A 112 -2.20 -26.95 13.16
N ARG A 113 -2.96 -28.01 13.44
CA ARG A 113 -3.73 -28.74 12.43
C ARG A 113 -5.19 -28.27 12.33
N GLU A 114 -5.61 -27.37 13.21
CA GLU A 114 -6.99 -26.87 13.26
C GLU A 114 -7.20 -25.59 12.45
N ARG A 115 -8.37 -25.53 11.82
CA ARG A 115 -8.83 -24.49 10.89
C ARG A 115 -9.27 -23.25 11.69
N TYR A 116 -8.43 -22.22 11.76
CA TYR A 116 -8.82 -20.92 12.31
C TYR A 116 -8.84 -19.86 11.21
N GLN A 117 -10.03 -19.31 10.92
CA GLN A 117 -10.20 -18.23 9.93
C GLN A 117 -9.69 -16.86 10.43
N LYS A 118 -9.40 -16.71 11.74
CA LYS A 118 -8.93 -15.48 12.39
C LYS A 118 -7.74 -15.77 13.29
N ASN A 119 -6.88 -14.76 13.54
CA ASN A 119 -5.77 -14.89 14.47
C ASN A 119 -6.31 -15.21 15.87
N PRO A 120 -5.99 -16.37 16.47
CA PRO A 120 -6.54 -16.76 17.76
C PRO A 120 -6.11 -15.84 18.90
N PHE A 121 -5.04 -15.06 18.72
CA PHE A 121 -4.54 -14.10 19.70
C PHE A 121 -5.09 -12.68 19.53
N GLU A 122 -5.94 -12.44 18.53
CA GLU A 122 -6.75 -11.21 18.44
C GLU A 122 -7.90 -11.32 19.44
N LEU A 123 -7.72 -10.71 20.60
CA LEU A 123 -8.63 -10.87 21.73
C LEU A 123 -9.77 -9.88 21.58
N GLY A 124 -10.76 -10.24 20.77
CA GLY A 124 -11.97 -9.46 20.57
C GLY A 124 -12.96 -9.58 21.74
N ASN A 125 -13.81 -8.55 21.87
CA ASN A 125 -14.99 -8.52 22.74
C ASN A 125 -14.66 -8.71 24.23
N ILE A 126 -13.75 -7.90 24.74
CA ILE A 126 -13.55 -7.70 26.18
C ILE A 126 -14.24 -6.38 26.53
N SER A 127 -15.47 -6.45 27.04
CA SER A 127 -16.31 -5.26 27.30
C SER A 127 -16.39 -4.28 26.12
N GLY A 128 -16.53 -4.80 24.90
CA GLY A 128 -16.56 -3.98 23.67
C GLY A 128 -15.20 -3.51 23.14
N ASN A 129 -14.09 -3.84 23.82
CA ASN A 129 -12.73 -3.53 23.35
C ASN A 129 -12.15 -4.71 22.56
N ILE A 130 -11.30 -4.39 21.58
CA ILE A 130 -10.54 -5.35 20.78
C ILE A 130 -9.06 -5.12 21.07
N TYR A 131 -8.37 -6.16 21.53
CA TYR A 131 -6.93 -6.11 21.81
C TYR A 131 -6.17 -6.89 20.75
N VAL A 132 -5.45 -6.15 19.91
CA VAL A 132 -4.63 -6.70 18.83
C VAL A 132 -3.23 -7.02 19.38
N PRO A 133 -2.71 -8.23 19.15
CA PRO A 133 -1.38 -8.60 19.63
C PRO A 133 -0.29 -7.84 18.85
N ILE A 134 0.66 -7.27 19.57
CA ILE A 134 1.90 -6.74 19.03
C ILE A 134 2.95 -7.82 19.08
N LEU A 135 3.42 -8.20 17.90
CA LEU A 135 4.49 -9.16 17.72
C LEU A 135 5.79 -8.35 17.58
N ASP A 136 6.67 -8.40 18.59
CA ASP A 136 7.95 -7.69 18.58
C ASP A 136 8.83 -8.16 17.39
N ALA A 137 9.58 -7.25 16.76
CA ALA A 137 10.53 -7.59 15.68
C ALA A 137 11.68 -8.50 16.14
N GLN A 138 12.04 -8.50 17.44
CA GLN A 138 12.95 -9.50 18.03
C GLN A 138 12.30 -10.91 18.11
N ILE A 139 11.01 -11.00 17.82
CA ILE A 139 10.20 -12.22 17.72
C ILE A 139 10.10 -12.69 16.24
N THR A 140 10.94 -12.19 15.33
CA THR A 140 11.10 -12.71 13.95
C THR A 140 11.57 -14.17 13.84
N GLY A 141 11.96 -14.82 14.96
CA GLY A 141 12.19 -16.27 14.97
C GLY A 141 10.93 -17.15 15.13
N THR A 142 9.74 -16.57 15.28
CA THR A 142 8.48 -17.31 15.11
C THR A 142 7.91 -16.89 13.78
N ASP A 143 8.00 -17.78 12.78
CA ASP A 143 7.28 -17.62 11.51
C ASP A 143 5.77 -17.73 11.77
N TRP A 144 5.17 -16.67 12.28
CA TRP A 144 3.73 -16.44 12.21
C TRP A 144 3.41 -15.99 10.79
N LYS A 145 3.48 -16.93 9.84
CA LYS A 145 3.04 -16.71 8.47
C LYS A 145 1.90 -17.67 8.16
N PRO A 146 0.86 -17.23 7.44
CA PRO A 146 0.02 -18.19 6.73
C PRO A 146 0.95 -19.10 5.93
N VAL A 147 0.90 -20.41 6.19
CA VAL A 147 1.65 -21.37 5.39
C VAL A 147 1.01 -21.40 4.00
N SER A 148 1.56 -20.61 3.06
CA SER A 148 1.21 -20.76 1.65
C SER A 148 1.85 -22.05 1.15
N HIS A 149 1.03 -22.94 0.59
CA HIS A 149 1.56 -23.97 -0.29
C HIS A 149 2.00 -23.28 -1.58
N ASN A 150 3.32 -23.24 -1.75
CA ASN A 150 4.11 -22.84 -2.92
C ASN A 150 4.31 -21.34 -3.17
N SER A 151 5.59 -20.94 -3.07
CA SER A 151 6.20 -19.64 -3.45
C SER A 151 5.88 -18.49 -2.49
N THR A 152 6.79 -17.65 -2.01
CA THR A 152 8.08 -17.13 -2.52
C THR A 152 9.08 -16.96 -1.36
N VAL A 153 10.36 -16.86 -1.71
CA VAL A 153 11.50 -16.62 -0.82
C VAL A 153 11.20 -15.49 0.16
N VAL A 154 11.05 -15.81 1.44
CA VAL A 154 11.08 -14.82 2.52
C VAL A 154 12.51 -14.32 2.58
N THR A 155 12.77 -13.14 2.01
CA THR A 155 14.04 -12.47 2.25
C THR A 155 14.07 -12.09 3.72
N THR A 156 15.01 -12.64 4.49
CA THR A 156 15.28 -12.26 5.89
C THR A 156 15.86 -10.86 6.04
N ARG A 157 15.94 -10.11 4.93
CA ARG A 157 16.52 -8.78 4.85
C ARG A 157 15.53 -7.75 5.38
N SER A 158 16.04 -6.80 6.14
CA SER A 158 15.33 -5.61 6.60
C SER A 158 15.01 -4.67 5.43
N ALA A 159 14.04 -3.77 5.61
CA ALA A 159 13.68 -2.81 4.56
C ALA A 159 14.85 -1.84 4.29
N GLU A 160 15.60 -1.51 5.34
CA GLU A 160 16.85 -0.74 5.32
C GLU A 160 17.89 -1.38 4.39
N GLU A 161 18.16 -2.67 4.55
CA GLU A 161 19.12 -3.40 3.72
C GLU A 161 18.69 -3.42 2.25
N ILE A 162 17.38 -3.58 1.99
CA ILE A 162 16.85 -3.56 0.62
C ILE A 162 17.02 -2.16 0.00
N VAL A 163 16.79 -1.08 0.76
CA VAL A 163 16.98 0.29 0.27
C VAL A 163 18.46 0.62 0.06
N ALA A 164 19.35 0.14 0.93
CA ALA A 164 20.79 0.29 0.73
C ALA A 164 21.25 -0.43 -0.56
N GLU A 165 20.84 -1.68 -0.75
CA GLU A 165 21.11 -2.46 -1.97
C GLU A 165 20.50 -1.81 -3.21
N PHE A 166 19.32 -1.21 -3.11
CA PHE A 166 18.71 -0.44 -4.19
C PHE A 166 19.60 0.73 -4.62
N PHE A 167 20.15 1.49 -3.67
CA PHE A 167 21.08 2.58 -4.01
C PHE A 167 22.41 2.12 -4.60
N GLU A 168 22.80 0.86 -4.38
CA GLU A 168 24.01 0.25 -4.95
C GLU A 168 23.77 -0.40 -6.31
N SER A 169 22.58 -0.96 -6.53
CA SER A 169 22.26 -1.78 -7.71
C SER A 169 21.66 -1.00 -8.87
N VAL A 170 21.02 0.13 -8.61
CA VAL A 170 20.37 0.92 -9.65
C VAL A 170 21.42 1.70 -10.44
N PRO A 171 21.39 1.63 -11.80
CA PRO A 171 22.25 2.45 -12.66
C PRO A 171 22.21 3.92 -12.27
N TYR A 172 23.28 4.65 -12.54
CA TYR A 172 23.38 6.07 -12.21
C TYR A 172 22.16 6.85 -12.74
N ASN A 173 21.26 7.19 -11.83
CA ASN A 173 20.09 8.03 -12.05
C ASN A 173 20.21 9.21 -11.08
N ALA A 174 20.18 10.44 -11.62
CA ALA A 174 20.42 11.65 -10.84
C ALA A 174 19.40 11.86 -9.70
N GLU A 175 18.14 11.46 -9.89
CA GLU A 175 17.08 11.56 -8.87
C GLU A 175 17.36 10.59 -7.73
N ILE A 176 17.64 9.32 -8.06
CA ILE A 176 17.93 8.30 -7.06
C ILE A 176 19.20 8.64 -6.27
N GLN A 177 20.23 9.19 -6.93
CA GLN A 177 21.41 9.70 -6.24
C GLN A 177 21.08 10.91 -5.35
N SER A 178 20.15 11.77 -5.77
CA SER A 178 19.67 12.87 -4.92
C SER A 178 18.95 12.35 -3.68
N PHE A 179 18.18 11.25 -3.79
CA PHE A 179 17.56 10.59 -2.63
C PHE A 179 18.61 10.05 -1.67
N ARG A 180 19.59 9.31 -2.19
CA ARG A 180 20.71 8.79 -1.41
C ARG A 180 21.39 9.91 -0.62
N LEU A 181 21.78 11.00 -1.28
CA LEU A 181 22.45 12.14 -0.66
C LEU A 181 21.55 12.86 0.35
N ALA A 182 20.26 13.01 0.07
CA ALA A 182 19.32 13.67 0.98
C ALA A 182 19.04 12.84 2.24
N MET A 183 19.18 11.51 2.15
CA MET A 183 19.03 10.58 3.27
C MET A 183 20.25 10.49 4.18
N GLU A 184 21.43 10.95 3.74
CA GLU A 184 22.65 10.91 4.55
C GLU A 184 22.41 11.60 5.91
N ASP A 185 22.66 10.85 6.99
CA ASP A 185 22.48 11.27 8.38
C ASP A 185 21.04 11.65 8.81
N LYS A 186 20.02 11.19 8.07
CA LYS A 186 18.60 11.41 8.42
C LYS A 186 17.95 10.18 9.01
N LEU A 187 17.05 10.40 9.97
CA LEU A 187 16.17 9.37 10.48
C LEU A 187 15.11 9.03 9.42
N CYS A 188 14.81 7.74 9.29
CA CYS A 188 13.75 7.24 8.44
C CYS A 188 12.71 6.51 9.29
N LEU A 189 11.44 6.72 8.96
CA LEU A 189 10.30 6.05 9.56
C LEU A 189 10.22 4.63 8.98
N PHE A 190 10.27 3.65 9.89
CA PHE A 190 10.15 2.24 9.57
C PHE A 190 9.07 1.60 10.41
N GLY A 191 8.31 0.71 9.77
CA GLY A 191 7.25 -0.01 10.46
C GLY A 191 6.10 0.90 10.85
N LEU A 192 5.19 0.34 11.65
CA LEU A 192 4.03 1.06 12.15
C LEU A 192 4.42 2.19 13.11
N SER A 193 3.85 3.37 12.91
CA SER A 193 4.03 4.52 13.79
C SER A 193 3.53 4.22 15.19
N ARG A 194 4.42 4.37 16.18
CA ARG A 194 4.09 4.25 17.62
C ARG A 194 3.31 5.45 18.11
N GLU A 195 3.74 6.64 17.68
CA GLU A 195 3.06 7.90 17.93
C GLU A 195 2.31 8.28 16.67
N ARG A 196 0.98 8.22 16.75
CA ARG A 196 0.08 8.51 15.64
C ARG A 196 -0.37 9.96 15.75
N SER A 197 -0.36 10.69 14.64
CA SER A 197 -0.70 12.12 14.60
C SER A 197 -1.45 12.45 13.31
N SER A 198 -2.36 13.42 13.39
CA SER A 198 -3.05 14.02 12.24
C SER A 198 -2.24 15.15 11.58
N THR A 199 -1.12 15.58 12.18
CA THR A 199 -0.35 16.74 11.72
C THR A 199 1.01 16.39 11.14
N ILE A 200 1.47 15.14 11.32
CA ILE A 200 2.71 14.62 10.75
C ILE A 200 2.47 13.27 10.07
N PRO A 201 3.30 12.88 9.08
CA PRO A 201 3.17 11.59 8.41
C PRO A 201 3.28 10.42 9.38
N CYS A 202 2.45 9.41 9.15
CA CYS A 202 2.38 8.20 9.97
C CYS A 202 2.23 6.96 9.09
N VAL A 203 2.80 5.84 9.52
CA VAL A 203 2.63 4.55 8.86
C VAL A 203 1.65 3.68 9.67
N PHE A 204 0.60 3.23 9.00
CA PHE A 204 -0.47 2.40 9.54
C PHE A 204 -0.44 1.00 8.92
N SER A 205 -1.12 0.07 9.58
CA SER A 205 -1.48 -1.19 8.93
C SER A 205 -2.61 -0.93 7.95
N HIS A 206 -2.61 -1.55 6.78
CA HIS A 206 -3.74 -1.46 5.85
C HIS A 206 -5.05 -1.96 6.49
N HIS A 207 -4.99 -2.84 7.49
CA HIS A 207 -6.19 -3.25 8.24
C HIS A 207 -6.85 -2.08 9.00
N ASP A 208 -6.08 -1.05 9.37
CA ASP A 208 -6.61 0.15 10.01
C ASP A 208 -7.22 1.13 8.98
N CYS A 209 -6.89 0.96 7.69
CA CYS A 209 -7.15 1.94 6.63
C CYS A 209 -8.23 1.52 5.62
N TRP A 210 -8.66 0.26 5.64
CA TRP A 210 -9.55 -0.31 4.62
C TRP A 210 -10.68 -1.12 5.26
N ARG A 211 -11.94 -0.83 4.87
CA ARG A 211 -13.14 -1.50 5.40
C ARG A 211 -13.24 -2.94 4.95
N SER A 212 -12.82 -3.20 3.71
CA SER A 212 -12.85 -4.54 3.13
C SER A 212 -11.48 -5.18 3.18
N THR A 213 -11.44 -6.50 3.39
CA THR A 213 -10.20 -7.25 3.25
C THR A 213 -9.74 -7.17 1.80
N LEU A 214 -8.66 -6.43 1.58
CA LEU A 214 -7.97 -6.34 0.30
C LEU A 214 -7.13 -7.60 0.11
N THR A 215 -7.61 -8.50 -0.75
CA THR A 215 -6.82 -9.65 -1.18
C THR A 215 -6.08 -9.33 -2.48
N GLU A 216 -4.91 -9.94 -2.67
CA GLU A 216 -4.12 -9.78 -3.88
C GLU A 216 -4.90 -10.19 -5.15
N ASP A 217 -5.70 -11.25 -5.06
CA ASP A 217 -6.56 -11.71 -6.15
C ASP A 217 -7.62 -10.67 -6.53
N ARG A 218 -8.32 -10.10 -5.54
CA ARG A 218 -9.35 -9.08 -5.77
C ARG A 218 -8.74 -7.81 -6.35
N LEU A 219 -7.59 -7.38 -5.83
CA LEU A 219 -6.88 -6.22 -6.34
C LEU A 219 -6.39 -6.45 -7.77
N SER A 220 -5.78 -7.61 -8.04
CA SER A 220 -5.30 -7.97 -9.38
C SER A 220 -6.45 -7.99 -10.40
N GLN A 221 -7.61 -8.56 -10.04
CA GLN A 221 -8.78 -8.54 -10.89
C GLN A 221 -9.26 -7.12 -11.19
N LYS A 222 -9.34 -6.25 -10.18
CA LYS A 222 -9.74 -4.86 -10.36
C LYS A 222 -8.76 -4.07 -11.23
N LEU A 223 -7.45 -4.25 -11.03
CA LEU A 223 -6.44 -3.65 -11.88
C LEU A 223 -6.60 -4.09 -13.33
N LEU A 224 -6.70 -5.40 -13.59
CA LEU A 224 -6.89 -5.91 -14.95
C LEU A 224 -8.14 -5.35 -15.64
N MET A 225 -9.23 -5.12 -14.88
CA MET A 225 -10.46 -4.56 -15.42
C MET A 225 -10.39 -3.05 -15.71
N ASN A 226 -9.53 -2.30 -15.02
CA ASN A 226 -9.52 -0.84 -15.06
C ASN A 226 -8.21 -0.23 -15.58
N VAL A 227 -7.18 -1.04 -15.87
CA VAL A 227 -5.83 -0.56 -16.22
C VAL A 227 -5.83 0.40 -17.41
N GLN A 228 -6.73 0.21 -18.39
CA GLN A 228 -6.91 1.08 -19.56
C GLN A 228 -7.52 2.46 -19.25
N ALA A 229 -8.02 2.66 -18.02
CA ALA A 229 -8.51 3.95 -17.55
C ALA A 229 -7.46 4.70 -16.71
N GLY A 230 -6.27 4.12 -16.50
CA GLY A 230 -5.13 4.82 -15.93
C GLY A 230 -4.49 5.77 -16.94
N ILE A 231 -3.36 6.35 -16.54
CA ILE A 231 -2.56 7.23 -17.40
C ILE A 231 -1.17 6.63 -17.52
N ALA A 232 -0.79 6.27 -18.74
CA ALA A 232 0.52 5.72 -19.06
C ALA A 232 1.63 6.78 -19.06
N TYR A 233 2.77 6.46 -18.45
CA TYR A 233 3.97 7.31 -18.49
C TYR A 233 5.23 6.49 -18.72
N ARG A 234 6.21 7.13 -19.36
CA ARG A 234 7.58 6.63 -19.45
C ARG A 234 8.49 7.44 -18.52
N ALA A 235 9.44 6.77 -17.88
CA ALA A 235 10.38 7.43 -16.97
C ALA A 235 11.27 8.48 -17.65
N ASP A 236 11.53 8.37 -18.94
CA ASP A 236 12.30 9.34 -19.73
C ASP A 236 11.46 10.53 -20.25
N ASN A 237 10.16 10.54 -19.96
CA ASN A 237 9.22 11.59 -20.37
C ASN A 237 8.01 11.66 -19.42
N ALA A 238 8.27 11.73 -18.11
CA ALA A 238 7.23 11.56 -17.09
C ALA A 238 6.19 12.72 -17.04
N HIS A 239 6.45 13.85 -17.68
CA HIS A 239 5.53 14.99 -17.75
C HIS A 239 4.46 14.88 -18.86
N ARG A 240 4.56 13.90 -19.75
CA ARG A 240 3.58 13.69 -20.83
C ARG A 240 3.04 12.27 -20.78
N PRO A 241 1.71 12.11 -20.81
CA PRO A 241 1.12 10.80 -21.05
C PRO A 241 1.70 10.18 -22.30
N ALA A 242 2.08 8.91 -22.22
CA ALA A 242 2.46 8.10 -23.36
C ALA A 242 1.21 7.67 -24.15
N GLU A 243 1.40 7.30 -25.41
CA GLU A 243 0.33 6.62 -26.16
C GLU A 243 0.09 5.24 -25.56
N GLU A 244 -1.18 4.93 -25.31
CA GLU A 244 -1.59 3.69 -24.69
C GLU A 244 -1.96 2.66 -25.76
N ASP A 245 -1.22 1.55 -25.78
CA ASP A 245 -1.55 0.36 -26.54
C ASP A 245 -1.34 -0.92 -25.71
N ASP A 246 -1.79 -2.06 -26.26
CA ASP A 246 -1.70 -3.36 -25.58
C ASP A 246 -0.25 -3.76 -25.27
N GLU A 247 0.72 -3.30 -26.09
CA GLU A 247 2.14 -3.57 -25.88
C GLU A 247 2.68 -2.78 -24.69
N PHE A 248 2.36 -1.48 -24.59
CA PHE A 248 2.70 -0.64 -23.44
C PHE A 248 2.19 -1.24 -22.14
N MET A 249 0.91 -1.63 -22.12
CA MET A 249 0.26 -2.22 -20.95
C MET A 249 0.94 -3.52 -20.53
N ALA A 250 1.29 -4.38 -21.50
CA ALA A 250 2.01 -5.62 -21.23
C ALA A 250 3.43 -5.36 -20.68
N ILE A 251 4.14 -4.35 -21.19
CA ILE A 251 5.47 -3.95 -20.70
C ILE A 251 5.37 -3.41 -19.27
N ALA A 252 4.45 -2.47 -19.02
CA ALA A 252 4.26 -1.88 -17.69
C ALA A 252 3.88 -2.94 -16.65
N TRP A 253 2.98 -3.87 -16.99
CA TRP A 253 2.59 -4.98 -16.11
C TRP A 253 3.78 -5.90 -15.78
N ARG A 254 4.56 -6.27 -16.81
CA ARG A 254 5.76 -7.08 -16.65
C ARG A 254 6.79 -6.37 -15.77
N GLN A 255 7.14 -5.12 -16.10
CA GLN A 255 8.16 -4.37 -15.36
C GLN A 255 7.74 -4.09 -13.91
N THR A 256 6.43 -3.91 -13.66
CA THR A 256 5.89 -3.75 -12.29
C THR A 256 6.12 -4.98 -11.42
N ARG A 257 6.04 -6.20 -11.99
CA ARG A 257 6.17 -7.46 -11.24
C ARG A 257 7.58 -8.03 -11.21
N GLU A 258 8.24 -8.00 -12.36
CA GLU A 258 9.54 -8.66 -12.57
C GLU A 258 10.71 -7.69 -12.41
N GLY A 259 10.44 -6.39 -12.29
CA GLY A 259 11.45 -5.35 -12.49
C GLY A 259 11.85 -5.24 -13.96
N LYS A 260 12.88 -4.44 -14.23
CA LYS A 260 13.45 -4.33 -15.59
C LYS A 260 14.32 -5.54 -15.87
N LYS A 261 14.15 -6.17 -17.05
CA LYS A 261 15.00 -7.30 -17.47
C LYS A 261 16.42 -6.87 -17.82
N LYS A 262 16.55 -5.63 -18.32
CA LYS A 262 17.83 -5.01 -18.64
C LYS A 262 17.91 -3.63 -18.02
N GLN A 263 19.12 -3.25 -17.62
CA GLN A 263 19.38 -1.96 -16.97
C GLN A 263 19.09 -0.75 -17.86
N ASP A 264 19.18 -0.90 -19.18
CA ASP A 264 18.97 0.14 -20.18
C ASP A 264 17.50 0.30 -20.61
N GLU A 265 16.58 -0.54 -20.14
CA GLU A 265 15.16 -0.39 -20.45
C GLU A 265 14.57 0.86 -19.78
N VAL A 266 13.79 1.62 -20.55
CA VAL A 266 12.96 2.71 -20.02
C VAL A 266 11.85 2.11 -19.15
N ALA A 267 11.63 2.70 -17.97
CA ALA A 267 10.55 2.27 -17.10
C ALA A 267 9.19 2.76 -17.64
N HIS A 268 8.21 1.85 -17.67
CA HIS A 268 6.83 2.10 -18.06
C HIS A 268 5.94 1.93 -16.82
N CYS A 269 5.12 2.92 -16.53
CA CYS A 269 4.19 2.90 -15.40
C CYS A 269 2.81 3.35 -15.85
N ILE A 270 1.81 2.98 -15.05
CA ILE A 270 0.42 3.37 -15.26
C ILE A 270 -0.07 3.92 -13.94
N LEU A 271 -0.44 5.20 -13.93
CA LEU A 271 -0.82 5.93 -12.73
C LEU A 271 -2.33 6.21 -12.74
N ASN A 272 -2.89 6.51 -11.57
CA ASN A 272 -4.28 6.93 -11.38
C ASN A 272 -5.32 5.94 -11.95
N ILE A 273 -5.06 4.64 -11.88
CA ILE A 273 -6.00 3.59 -12.31
C ILE A 273 -7.21 3.60 -11.35
N PRO A 274 -8.42 3.95 -11.80
CA PRO A 274 -9.58 3.99 -10.91
C PRO A 274 -9.99 2.57 -10.50
N LEU A 275 -10.17 2.31 -9.20
CA LEU A 275 -10.54 0.97 -8.69
C LEU A 275 -11.99 0.85 -8.22
N GLY A 276 -12.72 1.97 -8.19
CA GLY A 276 -14.13 2.04 -7.79
C GLY A 276 -14.36 2.03 -6.28
N GLU A 277 -15.58 2.42 -5.90
CA GLU A 277 -15.96 2.74 -4.51
C GLU A 277 -16.03 1.53 -3.57
N ASP A 278 -16.19 0.31 -4.10
CA ASP A 278 -16.46 -0.90 -3.32
C ASP A 278 -15.25 -1.43 -2.53
N LEU A 279 -14.05 -0.86 -2.74
CA LEU A 279 -12.90 -1.19 -1.90
C LEU A 279 -13.08 -0.64 -0.48
N GLY A 280 -13.76 0.49 -0.34
CA GLY A 280 -14.18 1.08 0.93
C GLY A 280 -13.01 1.44 1.84
N ILE A 281 -12.74 2.73 1.99
CA ILE A 281 -11.69 3.21 2.89
C ILE A 281 -12.25 3.43 4.30
N GLN A 282 -11.39 3.19 5.28
CA GLN A 282 -11.62 3.55 6.66
C GLN A 282 -10.49 4.48 7.08
N ILE A 283 -10.80 5.74 7.37
CA ILE A 283 -9.80 6.61 7.98
C ILE A 283 -9.53 6.10 9.40
N PRO A 284 -8.26 5.83 9.78
CA PRO A 284 -7.93 5.43 11.14
C PRO A 284 -8.53 6.40 12.16
N SER A 285 -9.17 5.88 13.21
CA SER A 285 -9.89 6.70 14.19
C SER A 285 -9.00 7.74 14.87
N ILE A 286 -7.71 7.46 15.02
CA ILE A 286 -6.73 8.41 15.56
C ILE A 286 -6.55 9.65 14.69
N LEU A 287 -6.82 9.54 13.38
CA LEU A 287 -6.80 10.67 12.47
C LEU A 287 -8.14 11.41 12.49
N SER A 288 -9.21 10.78 12.94
CA SER A 288 -10.52 11.40 13.13
C SER A 288 -10.49 12.17 14.45
N ASP A 289 -10.10 13.43 14.38
CA ASP A 289 -10.12 14.40 15.48
C ASP A 289 -11.56 14.84 15.86
N GLY A 290 -12.56 13.99 15.57
CA GLY A 290 -13.98 14.31 15.72
C GLY A 290 -14.52 15.26 14.67
N GLN A 291 -13.72 15.65 13.66
CA GLN A 291 -14.22 16.45 12.54
C GLN A 291 -14.83 15.57 11.46
N GLU A 292 -15.88 16.08 10.82
CA GLU A 292 -16.48 15.46 9.65
C GLU A 292 -15.55 15.64 8.44
N ASP A 293 -15.28 14.54 7.74
CA ASP A 293 -14.61 14.57 6.44
C ASP A 293 -15.57 15.23 5.43
N LEU A 294 -15.10 16.26 4.73
CA LEU A 294 -15.96 17.11 3.87
C LEU A 294 -16.18 16.52 2.47
N SER A 295 -15.27 15.66 2.00
CA SER A 295 -15.28 15.20 0.60
C SER A 295 -15.94 13.84 0.43
N SER A 296 -16.80 13.71 -0.59
CA SER A 296 -17.29 12.44 -1.13
C SER A 296 -16.18 11.53 -1.68
N ASN A 297 -14.97 12.09 -1.89
CA ASN A 297 -13.85 11.45 -2.57
C ASN A 297 -13.18 10.33 -1.75
N LEU A 298 -13.64 10.07 -0.52
CA LEU A 298 -13.17 8.91 0.27
C LEU A 298 -13.46 7.56 -0.42
N ASN A 299 -14.33 7.55 -1.43
CA ASN A 299 -14.60 6.38 -2.24
C ASN A 299 -13.78 6.34 -3.55
N ASP A 300 -13.08 7.42 -3.90
CA ASP A 300 -12.31 7.54 -5.15
C ASP A 300 -10.91 6.94 -4.96
N VAL A 301 -10.87 5.61 -4.90
CA VAL A 301 -9.61 4.85 -4.82
C VAL A 301 -8.97 4.77 -6.19
N SER A 302 -7.70 5.15 -6.26
CA SER A 302 -6.86 4.94 -7.43
C SER A 302 -5.69 4.00 -7.14
N ALA A 303 -5.08 3.46 -8.19
CA ALA A 303 -3.89 2.65 -8.10
C ALA A 303 -2.80 3.12 -9.07
N ASN A 304 -1.57 2.98 -8.62
CA ASN A 304 -0.36 3.26 -9.37
C ASN A 304 0.44 1.96 -9.52
N MET A 305 0.67 1.57 -10.76
CA MET A 305 1.57 0.48 -11.13
C MET A 305 2.92 1.06 -11.55
N ALA A 306 3.96 0.79 -10.78
CA ALA A 306 5.30 1.32 -11.05
C ALA A 306 6.37 0.23 -10.94
N PRO A 307 7.34 0.19 -11.86
CA PRO A 307 8.49 -0.70 -11.77
C PRO A 307 9.54 -0.17 -10.82
N GLU A 308 10.48 -1.04 -10.43
CA GLU A 308 11.68 -0.67 -9.68
C GLU A 308 12.47 0.44 -10.39
N GLY A 309 12.94 1.42 -9.61
CA GLY A 309 13.69 2.57 -10.07
C GLY A 309 12.83 3.70 -10.66
N TYR A 310 11.51 3.54 -10.77
CA TYR A 310 10.63 4.65 -11.16
C TYR A 310 10.47 5.64 -10.02
N VAL A 311 10.61 6.94 -10.32
CA VAL A 311 10.51 8.04 -9.35
C VAL A 311 9.29 8.89 -9.69
N VAL A 312 8.42 9.09 -8.70
CA VAL A 312 7.46 10.19 -8.73
C VAL A 312 8.17 11.41 -8.13
N ASP A 313 8.39 12.44 -8.94
CA ASP A 313 9.11 13.66 -8.54
C ASP A 313 8.37 14.44 -7.44
N LEU A 314 9.03 15.44 -6.85
CA LEU A 314 8.47 16.26 -5.78
C LEU A 314 7.18 16.96 -6.21
N HIS A 315 6.09 16.70 -5.50
CA HIS A 315 4.77 17.27 -5.76
C HIS A 315 3.94 17.43 -4.47
N ILE A 316 2.71 17.90 -4.66
CA ILE A 316 1.70 18.14 -3.63
C ILE A 316 0.36 17.68 -4.18
N ASP A 317 -0.43 16.96 -3.38
CA ASP A 317 -1.72 16.43 -3.83
C ASP A 317 -2.84 17.48 -3.68
N HIS A 318 -2.66 18.64 -4.31
CA HIS A 318 -3.61 19.77 -4.25
C HIS A 318 -3.99 20.20 -2.82
N GLY A 319 -3.10 19.95 -1.85
CA GLY A 319 -3.35 20.25 -0.45
C GLY A 319 -4.30 19.30 0.25
N MET A 320 -4.62 18.15 -0.33
CA MET A 320 -5.46 17.13 0.30
C MET A 320 -4.63 16.26 1.27
N ASN A 321 -5.30 15.62 2.22
CA ASN A 321 -4.71 14.48 2.92
C ASN A 321 -4.62 13.30 1.97
N ALA A 322 -3.68 12.38 2.23
CA ALA A 322 -3.55 11.16 1.46
C ALA A 322 -3.33 9.91 2.33
N LEU A 323 -3.83 8.77 1.87
CA LEU A 323 -3.43 7.44 2.32
C LEU A 323 -2.84 6.71 1.12
N SER A 324 -1.67 6.13 1.32
CA SER A 324 -0.86 5.45 0.31
C SER A 324 -0.50 4.05 0.79
N THR A 325 -1.22 3.02 0.32
CA THR A 325 -1.04 1.63 0.74
C THR A 325 -0.30 0.82 -0.31
N VAL A 326 0.79 0.16 0.06
CA VAL A 326 1.55 -0.69 -0.86
C VAL A 326 1.06 -2.14 -0.82
N PHE A 327 0.96 -2.77 -2.00
CA PHE A 327 0.49 -4.15 -2.19
C PHE A 327 1.47 -5.02 -2.99
N GLY A 328 1.40 -6.32 -2.74
CA GLY A 328 2.36 -7.31 -3.27
C GLY A 328 3.74 -7.08 -2.68
N ASP A 329 4.79 -7.40 -3.44
CA ASP A 329 6.18 -7.18 -3.02
C ASP A 329 6.62 -5.69 -3.12
N CYS A 330 5.70 -4.75 -3.27
CA CYS A 330 6.03 -3.34 -3.48
C CYS A 330 6.75 -2.74 -2.27
N ILE A 331 7.83 -2.00 -2.54
CA ILE A 331 8.53 -1.18 -1.55
C ILE A 331 8.64 0.24 -2.11
N LYS A 332 8.17 1.21 -1.32
CA LYS A 332 8.28 2.64 -1.64
C LYS A 332 9.14 3.31 -0.59
N LEU A 333 10.04 4.16 -1.05
CA LEU A 333 10.75 5.13 -0.22
C LEU A 333 10.13 6.50 -0.48
N TRP A 334 9.92 7.26 0.58
CA TRP A 334 9.25 8.55 0.56
C TRP A 334 10.18 9.60 1.16
N ALA A 335 10.31 10.75 0.50
CA ALA A 335 10.80 11.97 1.12
C ALA A 335 9.62 12.90 1.38
N LEU A 336 9.41 13.30 2.63
CA LEU A 336 8.23 14.02 3.09
C LEU A 336 8.68 15.33 3.73
N TYR A 337 8.18 16.46 3.25
CA TYR A 337 8.52 17.77 3.79
C TYR A 337 7.25 18.49 4.28
N PRO A 338 7.30 19.10 5.47
CA PRO A 338 6.15 19.83 5.99
C PRO A 338 5.82 21.03 5.10
N PRO A 339 4.53 21.43 5.01
CA PRO A 339 4.07 22.60 4.26
C PRO A 339 4.44 23.93 4.95
N SER A 340 5.70 24.10 5.35
CA SER A 340 6.16 25.38 5.89
C SER A 340 6.15 26.44 4.80
N THR A 341 5.95 27.71 5.18
CA THR A 341 6.01 28.84 4.23
C THR A 341 7.33 28.83 3.45
N HIS A 342 8.44 28.46 4.09
CA HIS A 342 9.74 28.30 3.43
C HIS A 342 9.70 27.20 2.37
N ASN A 343 9.30 25.98 2.72
CA ASN A 343 9.28 24.84 1.81
C ASN A 343 8.35 25.07 0.60
N LEU A 344 7.17 25.65 0.83
CA LEU A 344 6.25 26.03 -0.25
C LEU A 344 6.87 27.08 -1.17
N ASN A 345 7.49 28.13 -0.61
CA ASN A 345 8.18 29.15 -1.41
C ASN A 345 9.33 28.56 -2.23
N VAL A 346 10.09 27.60 -1.69
CA VAL A 346 11.15 26.89 -2.42
C VAL A 346 10.57 26.03 -3.53
N PHE A 347 9.55 25.23 -3.24
CA PHE A 347 8.87 24.35 -4.20
C PHE A 347 8.33 25.11 -5.42
N TYR A 348 7.60 26.20 -5.19
CA TYR A 348 6.95 26.96 -6.26
C TYR A 348 7.93 27.77 -7.15
N ARG A 349 9.22 27.92 -6.77
CA ARG A 349 10.24 28.51 -7.67
C ARG A 349 10.43 27.70 -8.96
N LEU A 350 10.15 26.40 -8.91
CA LEU A 350 10.30 25.48 -10.03
C LEU A 350 8.95 24.99 -10.57
N GLN A 351 7.88 25.76 -10.44
CA GLN A 351 6.58 25.40 -11.00
C GLN A 351 6.70 25.07 -12.49
N GLY A 352 6.04 23.98 -12.91
CA GLY A 352 6.07 23.47 -14.29
C GLY A 352 7.40 22.85 -14.74
N GLN A 353 8.41 22.76 -13.87
CA GLN A 353 9.70 22.14 -14.19
C GLN A 353 9.82 20.74 -13.59
N GLU A 354 10.65 19.91 -14.22
CA GLU A 354 10.96 18.53 -13.78
C GLU A 354 12.15 18.49 -12.81
N MET A 355 12.36 17.30 -12.24
CA MET A 355 13.49 16.95 -11.41
C MET A 355 13.58 17.83 -10.16
N LYS A 356 12.42 18.31 -9.67
CA LYS A 356 12.30 19.25 -8.56
C LYS A 356 12.97 18.69 -7.31
N PHE A 357 12.81 17.40 -7.03
CA PHE A 357 13.47 16.79 -5.88
C PHE A 357 14.99 16.95 -5.96
N SER A 358 15.61 16.55 -7.08
CA SER A 358 17.07 16.65 -7.27
C SER A 358 17.61 18.07 -7.16
N ARG A 359 16.78 19.06 -7.52
CA ARG A 359 17.15 20.47 -7.56
C ARG A 359 16.91 21.19 -6.23
N LEU A 360 15.91 20.75 -5.45
CA LEU A 360 15.43 21.47 -4.26
C LEU A 360 15.69 20.73 -2.95
N ALA A 361 16.04 19.44 -2.95
CA ALA A 361 16.18 18.65 -1.72
C ALA A 361 17.12 19.28 -0.67
N ARG A 362 18.16 20.01 -1.11
CA ARG A 362 19.10 20.71 -0.21
C ARG A 362 18.57 22.02 0.36
N ASP A 363 17.59 22.63 -0.29
CA ASP A 363 16.99 23.91 0.10
C ASP A 363 15.73 23.72 0.97
N LEU A 364 15.13 22.53 0.91
CA LEU A 364 13.98 22.15 1.73
C LEU A 364 14.41 21.78 3.15
N GLN A 365 13.55 22.07 4.12
CA GLN A 365 13.81 21.89 5.55
C GLN A 365 12.93 20.79 6.14
N ASP A 366 13.42 20.19 7.22
CA ASP A 366 12.69 19.24 8.07
C ASP A 366 12.17 17.99 7.34
N VAL A 367 13.01 17.43 6.46
CA VAL A 367 12.69 16.19 5.75
C VAL A 367 12.46 15.04 6.72
N THR A 368 11.40 14.28 6.46
CA THR A 368 11.16 12.98 7.05
C THR A 368 11.20 11.95 5.94
N PHE A 369 12.06 10.93 6.07
CA PHE A 369 12.01 9.79 5.16
C PHE A 369 11.08 8.72 5.72
N ALA A 370 10.36 8.01 4.87
CA ALA A 370 9.59 6.84 5.27
C ALA A 370 9.79 5.71 4.27
N ILE A 371 9.77 4.47 4.75
CA ILE A 371 9.74 3.29 3.88
C ILE A 371 8.47 2.50 4.19
N THR A 372 7.70 2.21 3.14
CA THR A 372 6.50 1.38 3.23
C THR A 372 6.69 0.10 2.44
N THR A 373 6.35 -1.01 3.08
CA THR A 373 6.40 -2.38 2.59
C THR A 373 5.01 -3.02 2.62
N GLN A 374 4.87 -4.20 2.02
CA GLN A 374 3.59 -4.90 1.85
C GLN A 374 2.62 -4.76 3.04
N GLY A 375 1.45 -4.18 2.79
CA GLY A 375 0.38 -4.06 3.78
C GLY A 375 0.54 -2.87 4.74
N GLU A 376 1.57 -2.04 4.56
CA GLU A 376 1.72 -0.76 5.23
C GLU A 376 1.05 0.37 4.44
N THR A 377 0.52 1.35 5.15
CA THR A 377 -0.16 2.51 4.61
C THR A 377 0.46 3.79 5.15
N LEU A 378 1.02 4.62 4.28
CA LEU A 378 1.48 5.95 4.66
C LEU A 378 0.30 6.92 4.66
N TYR A 379 0.07 7.58 5.79
CA TYR A 379 -0.74 8.78 5.89
C TYR A 379 0.13 10.01 5.66
N MET A 380 -0.33 10.91 4.80
CA MET A 380 0.27 12.22 4.58
C MET A 380 -0.78 13.30 4.90
N PRO A 381 -0.50 14.21 5.85
CA PRO A 381 -1.40 15.31 6.13
C PRO A 381 -1.51 16.29 4.95
N SER A 382 -2.57 17.08 4.98
CA SER A 382 -2.79 18.17 4.01
C SER A 382 -1.55 19.02 3.76
N GLY A 383 -1.21 19.18 2.48
CA GLY A 383 -0.19 20.10 1.99
C GLY A 383 1.26 19.58 2.04
N TRP A 384 1.51 18.40 2.60
CA TRP A 384 2.86 17.85 2.64
C TRP A 384 3.43 17.64 1.23
N LEU A 385 4.64 18.17 1.01
CA LEU A 385 5.38 17.92 -0.22
C LEU A 385 6.00 16.54 -0.16
N HIS A 386 5.94 15.80 -1.25
CA HIS A 386 6.53 14.47 -1.26
C HIS A 386 7.06 14.04 -2.62
N ALA A 387 8.06 13.15 -2.59
CA ALA A 387 8.66 12.50 -3.75
C ALA A 387 8.90 11.01 -3.41
N THR A 388 8.72 10.13 -4.39
CA THR A 388 8.56 8.69 -4.11
C THR A 388 9.26 7.79 -5.14
N PRO A 389 10.51 7.37 -4.88
CA PRO A 389 11.14 6.27 -5.60
C PRO A 389 10.50 4.92 -5.29
N THR A 390 10.38 4.12 -6.34
CA THR A 390 9.94 2.72 -6.26
C THR A 390 11.15 1.83 -6.06
N VAL A 391 11.41 1.43 -4.82
CA VAL A 391 12.56 0.60 -4.42
C VAL A 391 12.37 -0.83 -4.91
N ARG A 392 11.14 -1.33 -4.88
CA ARG A 392 10.74 -2.59 -5.51
C ARG A 392 9.40 -2.40 -6.21
N GLY A 393 9.33 -2.89 -7.44
CA GLY A 393 8.14 -2.76 -8.29
C GLY A 393 6.89 -3.33 -7.63
N GLY A 394 5.73 -2.75 -7.96
CA GLY A 394 4.44 -3.24 -7.50
C GLY A 394 3.34 -2.20 -7.58
N VAL A 395 2.31 -2.39 -6.75
CA VAL A 395 1.09 -1.57 -6.77
C VAL A 395 1.02 -0.71 -5.52
N LEU A 396 0.74 0.57 -5.72
CA LEU A 396 0.39 1.52 -4.67
C LEU A 396 -1.07 1.93 -4.83
N LEU A 397 -1.87 1.79 -3.77
CA LEU A 397 -3.23 2.32 -3.71
C LEU A 397 -3.22 3.69 -3.06
N GLY A 398 -3.90 4.64 -3.67
CA GLY A 398 -4.02 6.01 -3.21
C GLY A 398 -5.47 6.43 -2.99
N VAL A 399 -5.69 7.22 -1.94
CA VAL A 399 -6.89 8.04 -1.80
C VAL A 399 -6.51 9.39 -1.23
N ASN A 400 -7.24 10.41 -1.68
CA ASN A 400 -7.07 11.78 -1.25
C ASN A 400 -8.40 12.33 -0.75
N TRP A 401 -8.38 13.04 0.37
CA TRP A 401 -9.59 13.64 0.94
C TRP A 401 -9.28 14.95 1.66
N THR A 402 -10.33 15.73 1.90
CA THR A 402 -10.24 17.02 2.60
C THR A 402 -11.16 17.05 3.81
N ARG A 403 -10.72 17.74 4.86
CA ARG A 403 -11.48 18.09 6.05
C ARG A 403 -11.68 19.59 6.13
N ALA A 404 -12.57 20.01 7.01
CA ALA A 404 -12.79 21.42 7.28
C ALA A 404 -11.51 22.13 7.76
N SER A 405 -10.70 21.46 8.57
CA SER A 405 -9.40 21.97 9.04
C SER A 405 -8.38 22.18 7.92
N ASP A 406 -8.50 21.49 6.78
CA ASP A 406 -7.55 21.57 5.66
C ASP A 406 -7.84 22.74 4.72
N LEU A 407 -9.02 23.37 4.81
CA LEU A 407 -9.46 24.39 3.86
C LEU A 407 -8.46 25.53 3.71
N LYS A 408 -7.77 25.91 4.79
CA LYS A 408 -6.73 26.95 4.74
C LYS A 408 -5.55 26.51 3.87
N SER A 409 -5.04 25.29 4.08
CA SER A 409 -3.92 24.73 3.33
C SER A 409 -4.29 24.56 1.85
N VAL A 410 -5.47 23.98 1.58
CA VAL A 410 -6.01 23.80 0.23
C VAL A 410 -6.14 25.16 -0.49
N ALA A 411 -6.71 26.17 0.16
CA ALA A 411 -6.86 27.50 -0.43
C ALA A 411 -5.50 28.18 -0.70
N GLU A 412 -4.52 28.05 0.19
CA GLU A 412 -3.18 28.59 -0.03
C GLU A 412 -2.49 27.93 -1.23
N ILE A 413 -2.56 26.60 -1.31
CA ILE A 413 -1.97 25.81 -2.40
C ILE A 413 -2.63 26.14 -3.73
N PHE A 414 -3.96 26.17 -3.76
CA PHE A 414 -4.73 26.56 -4.94
C PHE A 414 -4.38 27.98 -5.41
N ALA A 415 -4.28 28.95 -4.49
CA ALA A 415 -3.90 30.31 -4.85
C ALA A 415 -2.50 30.38 -5.47
N ARG A 416 -1.53 29.63 -4.92
CA ARG A 416 -0.16 29.57 -5.46
C ARG A 416 -0.12 28.93 -6.85
N GLU A 417 -0.85 27.84 -7.05
CA GLU A 417 -0.98 27.18 -8.36
C GLU A 417 -1.57 28.13 -9.41
N ALA A 418 -2.63 28.87 -9.05
CA ALA A 418 -3.30 29.82 -9.92
C ALA A 418 -2.44 31.05 -10.28
N THR A 419 -1.62 31.56 -9.35
CA THR A 419 -0.79 32.75 -9.61
C THR A 419 0.44 32.50 -10.48
N ASN A 420 0.88 31.25 -10.58
CA ASN A 420 2.14 30.87 -11.22
C ASN A 420 1.92 30.00 -12.48
N SER A 421 0.68 29.91 -12.97
CA SER A 421 0.28 29.16 -14.17
C SER A 421 0.25 30.02 -15.44
#